data_AF-A0A928QBR0-F1
#
_entry.id   AF-A0A928QBR0-F1
#
_cell.length_a   1.000
_cell.length_b   1.000
_cell.length_c   1.000
_cell.angle_alpha   90.00
_cell.angle_beta   90.00
_cell.angle_gamma   90.00
#
_symmetry.space_group_name_H-M   'P 1'
#
loop_
_entity.id
_entity.type
_entity.pdbx_description
1 polymer ?
#
loop_
_entity_poly.entity_id
_entity_poly.type
_entity_poly.pdbx_seq_one_letter_code
_entity_poly.pdbx_strand_id
1 'polypeptide(L)'
;MMKRMSARAAAAAIACASVMGMLPLQASAEDAKQLLVLGDSISAGYAVEEGQYGYYDYLTQCEGYEMTNLAVSGYLTTDLLTLMAEEDTKSAIAAADVISVSIGANDLLQPFMKYLNSIMNEGETYQELFDRLNAEGSLVSHVSKLSGYVRPYINTAKSNVAEIEAQIFALNPDVTLVMQTIYNPVEYDESTIIGTEFESSYNLLKNYVRNSTNMINDAIRALEKAKIAEVSLAFEGAGWIYIRVREQDVHPTQLGHALIGATVLNTMGITEGSTLAMRRTLDGITEEDAAVLPADDLAVMEPFAGEYYLRGDANHNGVIDSVDAILALQQYNSAVLMGQGDVLDPFGVFAIDVDQNGVLETVDAVGILQFYNRHSFVDPDTDWDDIYPA
;
A
#
# COMPACT_ATOMS: atom_id res chain seq x y z
N MET A 1 -52.68 18.06 64.82
CA MET A 1 -52.25 19.03 65.85
C MET A 1 -50.86 19.51 65.47
N MET A 2 -50.70 20.79 65.09
CA MET A 2 -49.46 21.59 64.95
C MET A 2 -48.35 21.08 64.01
N LYS A 3 -47.59 21.88 63.25
CA LYS A 3 -47.58 23.30 62.87
C LYS A 3 -46.50 23.44 61.77
N ARG A 4 -46.82 24.18 60.72
CA ARG A 4 -46.01 25.19 60.00
C ARG A 4 -44.58 24.88 59.49
N MET A 5 -44.48 25.02 58.17
CA MET A 5 -43.36 25.42 57.31
C MET A 5 -42.23 26.29 57.90
N SER A 6 -41.01 26.04 57.42
CA SER A 6 -40.00 27.00 56.91
C SER A 6 -38.77 26.20 56.42
N ALA A 7 -38.05 26.42 55.33
CA ALA A 7 -38.04 27.30 54.16
C ALA A 7 -36.98 26.65 53.21
N ARG A 8 -37.21 26.52 51.89
CA ARG A 8 -36.48 27.21 50.78
C ARG A 8 -34.95 27.33 51.01
N ALA A 9 -34.02 27.01 50.09
CA ALA A 9 -33.98 26.84 48.63
C ALA A 9 -32.64 26.09 48.30
N ALA A 10 -32.31 25.56 47.13
CA ALA A 10 -32.76 25.74 45.76
C ALA A 10 -32.34 24.50 44.94
N ALA A 11 -33.29 23.87 44.22
CA ALA A 11 -33.00 22.93 43.14
C ALA A 11 -34.27 22.82 42.28
N ALA A 12 -34.49 23.81 41.42
CA ALA A 12 -35.57 23.79 40.42
C ALA A 12 -35.29 24.82 39.31
N ALA A 13 -34.61 24.37 38.26
CA ALA A 13 -34.52 24.94 36.91
C ALA A 13 -33.44 24.09 36.20
N ILE A 14 -33.67 23.25 35.19
CA ILE A 14 -34.68 23.17 34.13
C ILE A 14 -34.78 21.68 33.76
N ALA A 15 -35.97 21.10 33.84
CA ALA A 15 -36.33 19.86 33.18
C ALA A 15 -37.50 20.21 32.23
N CYS A 16 -37.50 19.62 31.04
CA CYS A 16 -38.54 19.69 30.00
C CYS A 16 -38.53 20.90 29.04
N ALA A 17 -37.49 20.98 28.20
CA ALA A 17 -37.54 21.39 26.79
C ALA A 17 -36.22 20.88 26.19
N SER A 18 -36.12 19.96 25.24
CA SER A 18 -36.88 19.80 24.00
C SER A 18 -36.64 18.40 23.44
N VAL A 19 -37.68 17.57 23.37
CA VAL A 19 -37.79 16.57 22.29
C VAL A 19 -38.24 17.37 21.08
N MET A 20 -37.28 17.83 20.27
CA MET A 20 -37.60 18.48 19.00
C MET A 20 -36.53 18.12 17.97
N GLY A 21 -36.85 17.13 17.13
CA GLY A 21 -36.26 16.97 15.80
C GLY A 21 -34.91 16.26 15.72
N MET A 22 -34.76 15.05 16.23
CA MET A 22 -33.91 14.08 15.53
C MET A 22 -34.68 13.65 14.28
N LEU A 23 -34.57 14.46 13.22
CA LEU A 23 -34.76 13.94 11.88
C LEU A 23 -33.75 12.80 11.75
N PRO A 24 -34.15 11.60 11.29
CA PRO A 24 -33.13 10.67 10.83
C PRO A 24 -32.33 11.44 9.77
N LEU A 25 -31.03 11.62 9.99
CA LEU A 25 -30.15 11.83 8.85
C LEU A 25 -30.35 10.58 8.01
N GLN A 26 -31.22 10.65 7.01
CA GLN A 26 -30.98 9.89 5.81
C GLN A 26 -29.73 10.53 5.21
N ALA A 27 -28.57 10.08 5.68
CA ALA A 27 -27.41 10.06 4.83
C ALA A 27 -27.88 9.31 3.59
N SER A 28 -28.05 10.03 2.48
CA SER A 28 -28.03 9.37 1.19
C SER A 28 -26.64 8.75 1.16
N ALA A 29 -26.53 7.43 1.35
CA ALA A 29 -25.33 6.73 0.99
C ALA A 29 -25.13 7.06 -0.49
N GLU A 30 -24.19 7.95 -0.79
CA GLU A 30 -23.68 8.07 -2.14
C GLU A 30 -23.09 6.69 -2.44
N ASP A 31 -23.52 6.05 -3.53
CA ASP A 31 -23.03 4.72 -3.86
C ASP A 31 -21.49 4.78 -3.88
N ALA A 32 -20.84 3.83 -3.20
CA ALA A 32 -19.39 3.80 -3.09
C ALA A 32 -18.78 3.73 -4.50
N LYS A 33 -17.80 4.61 -4.76
CA LYS A 33 -17.10 4.64 -6.04
C LYS A 33 -16.34 3.34 -6.26
N GLN A 34 -16.35 2.85 -7.50
CA GLN A 34 -15.77 1.56 -7.87
C GLN A 34 -14.31 1.72 -8.29
N LEU A 35 -13.41 1.06 -7.57
CA LEU A 35 -12.00 0.91 -7.92
C LEU A 35 -11.79 -0.42 -8.62
N LEU A 36 -11.28 -0.39 -9.85
CA LEU A 36 -10.80 -1.58 -10.54
C LEU A 36 -9.26 -1.59 -10.55
N VAL A 37 -8.69 -2.69 -10.05
CA VAL A 37 -7.25 -2.93 -10.06
C VAL A 37 -6.92 -3.94 -11.16
N LEU A 38 -6.06 -3.55 -12.09
CA LEU A 38 -5.52 -4.39 -13.15
C LEU A 38 -3.99 -4.44 -13.05
N GLY A 39 -3.38 -5.48 -13.59
CA GLY A 39 -1.92 -5.56 -13.68
C GLY A 39 -1.33 -6.91 -13.36
N ASP A 40 -0.09 -6.86 -12.87
CA ASP A 40 0.73 -8.01 -12.52
C ASP A 40 0.74 -8.29 -11.00
N SER A 41 1.84 -8.88 -10.52
CA SER A 41 2.01 -9.32 -9.13
C SER A 41 1.94 -8.19 -8.11
N ILE A 42 2.34 -6.96 -8.48
CA ILE A 42 2.26 -5.81 -7.56
C ILE A 42 0.80 -5.47 -7.29
N SER A 43 -0.01 -5.43 -8.35
CA SER A 43 -1.46 -5.21 -8.26
C SER A 43 -2.20 -6.41 -7.66
N ALA A 44 -1.69 -7.63 -7.83
CA ALA A 44 -2.29 -8.84 -7.26
C ALA A 44 -2.00 -9.03 -5.76
N GLY A 45 -1.12 -8.22 -5.17
CA GLY A 45 -0.74 -8.35 -3.76
C GLY A 45 0.26 -9.48 -3.48
N TYR A 46 1.17 -9.78 -4.41
CA TYR A 46 2.24 -10.75 -4.15
C TYR A 46 3.10 -10.29 -2.96
N ALA A 47 3.41 -11.22 -2.05
CA ALA A 47 4.15 -10.98 -0.81
C ALA A 47 3.50 -9.94 0.14
N VAL A 48 2.19 -9.72 -0.02
CA VAL A 48 1.33 -9.09 0.99
C VAL A 48 0.68 -10.21 1.79
N GLU A 49 1.09 -10.35 3.04
CA GLU A 49 0.60 -11.38 3.96
C GLU A 49 -0.67 -10.96 4.71
N GLU A 50 -1.24 -11.85 5.51
CA GLU A 50 -2.37 -11.51 6.38
C GLU A 50 -1.96 -10.37 7.35
N GLY A 51 -2.80 -9.35 7.47
CA GLY A 51 -2.51 -8.15 8.28
C GLY A 51 -1.63 -7.10 7.58
N GLN A 52 -1.15 -7.37 6.36
CA GLN A 52 -0.39 -6.42 5.54
C GLN A 52 -1.27 -5.78 4.47
N TYR A 53 -0.76 -4.70 3.85
CA TYR A 53 -1.50 -3.88 2.90
C TYR A 53 -0.83 -3.85 1.53
N GLY A 54 -1.60 -4.11 0.49
CA GLY A 54 -1.24 -3.78 -0.89
C GLY A 54 -1.50 -2.30 -1.15
N TYR A 55 -0.89 -1.75 -2.22
CA TYR A 55 -1.03 -0.31 -2.52
C TYR A 55 -2.50 0.12 -2.71
N TYR A 56 -3.34 -0.81 -3.18
CA TYR A 56 -4.77 -0.59 -3.41
C TYR A 56 -5.58 -0.49 -2.10
N ASP A 57 -5.10 -1.04 -0.99
CA ASP A 57 -5.76 -0.91 0.30
C ASP A 57 -5.72 0.53 0.81
N TYR A 58 -4.63 1.26 0.52
CA TYR A 58 -4.52 2.69 0.81
C TYR A 58 -5.54 3.51 0.00
N LEU A 59 -5.78 3.14 -1.27
CA LEU A 59 -6.78 3.80 -2.11
C LEU A 59 -8.20 3.58 -1.58
N THR A 60 -8.55 2.32 -1.27
CA THR A 60 -9.88 1.96 -0.78
C THR A 60 -10.18 2.61 0.57
N GLN A 61 -9.21 2.61 1.49
CA GLN A 61 -9.40 3.23 2.81
C GLN A 61 -9.48 4.76 2.74
N CYS A 62 -8.73 5.40 1.84
CA CYS A 62 -8.71 6.87 1.76
C CYS A 62 -10.02 7.44 1.21
N GLU A 63 -10.62 6.76 0.23
CA GLU A 63 -11.75 7.31 -0.54
C GLU A 63 -13.03 6.46 -0.40
N GLY A 64 -13.01 5.39 0.39
CA GLY A 64 -14.14 4.49 0.59
C GLY A 64 -14.51 3.71 -0.68
N TYR A 65 -13.54 3.37 -1.52
CA TYR A 65 -13.80 2.64 -2.77
C TYR A 65 -14.23 1.19 -2.53
N GLU A 66 -15.25 0.74 -3.27
CA GLU A 66 -15.50 -0.69 -3.46
C GLU A 66 -14.53 -1.22 -4.52
N MET A 67 -13.70 -2.19 -4.16
CA MET A 67 -12.64 -2.68 -5.03
C MET A 67 -13.01 -4.00 -5.73
N THR A 68 -12.78 -4.02 -7.04
CA THR A 68 -12.62 -5.25 -7.83
C THR A 68 -11.16 -5.38 -8.25
N ASN A 69 -10.48 -6.45 -7.84
CA ASN A 69 -9.09 -6.72 -8.25
C ASN A 69 -9.03 -7.90 -9.22
N LEU A 70 -8.61 -7.65 -10.46
CA LEU A 70 -8.44 -8.66 -11.51
C LEU A 70 -6.97 -8.83 -11.93
N ALA A 71 -6.03 -8.27 -11.15
CA ALA A 71 -4.61 -8.42 -11.45
C ALA A 71 -4.12 -9.85 -11.22
N VAL A 72 -3.12 -10.27 -11.99
CA VAL A 72 -2.62 -11.65 -11.94
C VAL A 72 -1.09 -11.65 -11.98
N SER A 73 -0.51 -12.30 -10.97
CA SER A 73 0.94 -12.44 -10.83
C SER A 73 1.60 -13.02 -12.09
N GLY A 74 2.67 -12.35 -12.53
CA GLY A 74 3.45 -12.75 -13.70
C GLY A 74 2.89 -12.31 -15.06
N TYR A 75 1.79 -11.57 -15.10
CA TYR A 75 1.23 -11.10 -16.37
C TYR A 75 2.18 -10.18 -17.13
N LEU A 76 2.26 -10.42 -18.43
CA LEU A 76 2.78 -9.51 -19.44
C LEU A 76 1.68 -8.53 -19.87
N THR A 77 2.06 -7.44 -20.54
CA THR A 77 1.09 -6.54 -21.18
C THR A 77 0.17 -7.27 -22.18
N THR A 78 0.67 -8.31 -22.86
CA THR A 78 -0.14 -9.15 -23.77
C THR A 78 -1.19 -9.97 -23.04
N ASP A 79 -0.88 -10.42 -21.84
CA ASP A 79 -1.81 -11.21 -21.02
C ASP A 79 -2.92 -10.32 -20.49
N LEU A 80 -2.59 -9.09 -20.06
CA LEU A 80 -3.59 -8.11 -19.66
C LEU A 80 -4.54 -7.74 -20.82
N LEU A 81 -4.03 -7.53 -22.03
CA LEU A 81 -4.90 -7.32 -23.20
C LEU A 81 -5.82 -8.51 -23.49
N THR A 82 -5.35 -9.73 -23.23
CA THR A 82 -6.17 -10.94 -23.37
C THR A 82 -7.27 -10.98 -22.30
N LEU A 83 -6.93 -10.68 -21.04
CA LEU A 83 -7.89 -10.57 -19.94
C LEU A 83 -8.95 -9.48 -20.21
N MET A 84 -8.55 -8.33 -20.76
CA MET A 84 -9.46 -7.24 -21.12
C MET A 84 -10.43 -7.59 -22.25
N ALA A 85 -10.16 -8.65 -23.01
CA ALA A 85 -11.08 -9.14 -24.04
C ALA A 85 -12.22 -10.00 -23.46
N GLU A 86 -12.11 -10.44 -22.20
CA GLU A 86 -13.13 -11.21 -21.49
C GLU A 86 -14.32 -10.33 -21.07
N GLU A 87 -15.54 -10.87 -21.12
CA GLU A 87 -16.77 -10.09 -20.88
C GLU A 87 -16.88 -9.58 -19.44
N ASP A 88 -16.39 -10.34 -18.46
CA ASP A 88 -16.40 -9.94 -17.06
C ASP A 88 -15.45 -8.74 -16.83
N THR A 89 -14.24 -8.78 -17.42
CA THR A 89 -13.29 -7.66 -17.36
C THR A 89 -13.82 -6.42 -18.07
N LYS A 90 -14.45 -6.56 -19.24
CA LYS A 90 -15.10 -5.42 -19.92
C LYS A 90 -16.19 -4.79 -19.07
N SER A 91 -16.99 -5.62 -18.40
CA SER A 91 -18.05 -5.16 -17.51
C SER A 91 -17.49 -4.41 -16.31
N ALA A 92 -16.39 -4.91 -15.72
CA ALA A 92 -15.69 -4.22 -14.64
C ALA A 92 -15.11 -2.87 -15.10
N ILE A 93 -14.47 -2.81 -16.28
CA ILE A 93 -13.95 -1.55 -16.84
C ILE A 93 -15.08 -0.53 -17.07
N ALA A 94 -16.21 -0.98 -17.61
CA ALA A 94 -17.37 -0.13 -17.88
C ALA A 94 -18.04 0.42 -16.62
N ALA A 95 -17.93 -0.29 -15.49
CA ALA A 95 -18.52 0.10 -14.20
C ALA A 95 -17.58 0.90 -13.30
N ALA A 96 -16.27 0.93 -13.59
CA ALA A 96 -15.27 1.55 -12.73
C ALA A 96 -15.33 3.10 -12.75
N ASP A 97 -15.17 3.72 -11.59
CA ASP A 97 -14.90 5.16 -11.47
C ASP A 97 -13.40 5.44 -11.56
N VAL A 98 -12.59 4.53 -11.02
CA VAL A 98 -11.13 4.59 -11.01
C VAL A 98 -10.57 3.25 -11.47
N ILE A 99 -9.57 3.28 -12.36
CA ILE A 99 -8.77 2.11 -12.73
C ILE A 99 -7.31 2.38 -12.39
N SER A 100 -6.69 1.50 -11.59
CA SER A 100 -5.24 1.52 -11.35
C SER A 100 -4.57 0.36 -12.06
N VAL A 101 -3.50 0.64 -12.80
CA VAL A 101 -2.75 -0.35 -13.59
C VAL A 101 -1.26 -0.31 -13.27
N SER A 102 -0.71 -1.46 -12.86
CA SER A 102 0.73 -1.74 -12.81
C SER A 102 1.05 -2.91 -13.72
N ILE A 103 1.75 -2.66 -14.83
CA ILE A 103 2.05 -3.70 -15.83
C ILE A 103 3.32 -3.36 -16.62
N GLY A 104 3.97 -4.39 -17.18
CA GLY A 104 5.06 -4.25 -18.16
C GLY A 104 6.44 -4.59 -17.63
N ALA A 105 6.63 -4.71 -16.31
CA ALA A 105 7.89 -5.17 -15.74
C ALA A 105 8.24 -6.58 -16.23
N ASN A 106 7.25 -7.47 -16.31
CA ASN A 106 7.42 -8.85 -16.76
C ASN A 106 7.84 -8.96 -18.24
N ASP A 107 7.41 -8.03 -19.10
CA ASP A 107 7.85 -7.95 -20.51
C ASP A 107 9.35 -7.73 -20.65
N LEU A 108 10.00 -7.18 -19.61
CA LEU A 108 11.45 -7.09 -19.50
C LEU A 108 12.03 -8.29 -18.73
N LEU A 109 11.54 -8.55 -17.52
CA LEU A 109 12.17 -9.47 -16.58
C LEU A 109 12.12 -10.93 -17.04
N GLN A 110 11.00 -11.39 -17.59
CA GLN A 110 10.90 -12.79 -18.03
C GLN A 110 11.86 -13.13 -19.18
N PRO A 111 11.92 -12.38 -20.30
CA PRO A 111 12.91 -12.66 -21.34
C PRO A 111 14.34 -12.40 -20.87
N PHE A 112 14.56 -11.44 -19.96
CA PHE A 112 15.87 -11.24 -19.33
C PHE A 112 16.33 -12.50 -18.59
N MET A 113 15.51 -13.03 -17.69
CA MET A 113 15.82 -14.23 -16.91
C MET A 113 15.96 -15.47 -17.81
N LYS A 114 15.10 -15.60 -18.83
CA LYS A 114 15.21 -16.66 -19.83
C LYS A 114 16.55 -16.62 -20.58
N TYR A 115 17.03 -15.43 -20.92
CA TYR A 115 18.33 -15.27 -21.56
C TYR A 115 19.47 -15.69 -20.61
N LEU A 116 19.47 -15.20 -19.37
CA LEU A 116 20.49 -15.59 -18.38
C LEU A 116 20.52 -17.12 -18.18
N ASN A 117 19.36 -17.73 -17.95
CA ASN A 117 19.24 -19.19 -17.79
C ASN A 117 19.75 -19.97 -19.01
N SER A 118 19.67 -19.40 -20.22
CA SER A 118 20.16 -20.07 -21.44
C SER A 118 21.69 -20.10 -21.57
N ILE A 119 22.40 -19.28 -20.81
CA ILE A 119 23.86 -19.17 -20.84
C ILE A 119 24.52 -19.63 -19.52
N MET A 120 23.70 -20.04 -18.55
CA MET A 120 24.15 -20.58 -17.27
C MET A 120 24.55 -22.04 -17.38
N ASN A 121 25.55 -22.43 -16.60
CA ASN A 121 25.88 -23.82 -16.37
C ASN A 121 24.93 -24.44 -15.32
N GLU A 122 24.82 -25.77 -15.32
CA GLU A 122 24.01 -26.48 -14.32
C GLU A 122 24.53 -26.19 -12.89
N GLY A 123 23.63 -25.71 -12.03
CA GLY A 123 23.94 -25.36 -10.64
C GLY A 123 24.65 -24.02 -10.44
N GLU A 124 24.94 -23.28 -11.53
CA GLU A 124 25.54 -21.95 -11.47
C GLU A 124 24.55 -20.94 -10.88
N THR A 125 25.03 -20.05 -10.01
CA THR A 125 24.29 -18.88 -9.53
C THR A 125 24.42 -17.71 -10.51
N TYR A 126 23.54 -16.70 -10.43
CA TYR A 126 23.69 -15.49 -11.26
C TYR A 126 25.02 -14.77 -10.99
N GLN A 127 25.48 -14.77 -9.74
CA GLN A 127 26.76 -14.17 -9.38
C GLN A 127 27.93 -14.89 -10.10
N GLU A 128 27.97 -16.22 -10.03
CA GLU A 128 28.99 -17.02 -10.71
C GLU A 128 28.94 -16.85 -12.23
N LEU A 129 27.75 -16.72 -12.82
CA LEU A 129 27.60 -16.37 -14.24
C LEU A 129 28.29 -15.04 -14.55
N PHE A 130 28.00 -13.97 -13.80
CA PHE A 130 28.60 -12.66 -14.05
C PHE A 130 30.11 -12.67 -13.87
N ASP A 131 30.61 -13.37 -12.84
CA ASP A 131 32.04 -13.50 -12.57
C ASP A 131 32.75 -14.26 -13.70
N ARG A 132 32.16 -15.35 -14.18
CA ARG A 132 32.67 -16.11 -15.32
C ARG A 132 32.71 -15.26 -16.58
N LEU A 133 31.62 -14.58 -16.92
CA LEU A 133 31.55 -13.71 -18.11
C LEU A 133 32.56 -12.55 -18.03
N ASN A 134 32.80 -12.03 -16.82
CA ASN A 134 33.79 -10.99 -16.59
C ASN A 134 35.22 -11.54 -16.76
N ALA A 135 35.54 -12.68 -16.15
CA ALA A 135 36.83 -13.35 -16.26
C ALA A 135 37.17 -13.79 -17.71
N GLU A 136 36.16 -14.19 -18.47
CA GLU A 136 36.28 -14.52 -19.91
C GLU A 136 36.40 -13.27 -20.81
N GLY A 137 36.15 -12.06 -20.28
CA GLY A 137 36.06 -10.83 -21.07
C GLY A 137 34.86 -10.81 -22.04
N SER A 138 33.85 -11.65 -21.80
CA SER A 138 32.68 -11.86 -22.67
C SER A 138 31.44 -11.08 -22.22
N LEU A 139 31.47 -10.47 -21.02
CA LEU A 139 30.35 -9.76 -20.39
C LEU A 139 29.67 -8.73 -21.31
N VAL A 140 30.42 -7.81 -21.92
CA VAL A 140 29.87 -6.76 -22.81
C VAL A 140 29.18 -7.37 -24.04
N SER A 141 29.74 -8.46 -24.59
CA SER A 141 29.15 -9.19 -25.73
C SER A 141 27.82 -9.83 -25.35
N HIS A 142 27.74 -10.43 -24.16
CA HIS A 142 26.50 -11.01 -23.64
C HIS A 142 25.45 -9.93 -23.34
N VAL A 143 25.82 -8.78 -22.77
CA VAL A 143 24.88 -7.66 -22.58
C VAL A 143 24.33 -7.15 -23.91
N SER A 144 25.14 -7.09 -24.96
CA SER A 144 24.68 -6.73 -26.31
C SER A 144 23.68 -7.75 -26.89
N LYS A 145 23.97 -9.05 -26.75
CA LYS A 145 23.06 -10.13 -27.19
C LYS A 145 21.76 -10.13 -26.40
N LEU A 146 21.83 -9.97 -25.08
CA LEU A 146 20.69 -9.82 -24.18
C LEU A 146 19.82 -8.62 -24.62
N SER A 147 20.45 -7.47 -24.88
CA SER A 147 19.76 -6.28 -25.39
C SER A 147 18.98 -6.58 -26.67
N GLY A 148 19.60 -7.28 -27.62
CA GLY A 148 18.94 -7.71 -28.86
C GLY A 148 17.81 -8.71 -28.64
N TYR A 149 17.97 -9.62 -27.67
CA TYR A 149 16.97 -10.64 -27.31
C TYR A 149 15.72 -10.05 -26.64
N VAL A 150 15.91 -9.10 -25.72
CA VAL A 150 14.84 -8.51 -24.91
C VAL A 150 14.11 -7.38 -25.66
N ARG A 151 14.80 -6.65 -26.55
CA ARG A 151 14.24 -5.48 -27.26
C ARG A 151 12.87 -5.73 -27.93
N PRO A 152 12.59 -6.86 -28.60
CA PRO A 152 11.26 -7.12 -29.17
C PRO A 152 10.13 -7.18 -28.14
N TYR A 153 10.40 -7.70 -26.93
CA TYR A 153 9.42 -7.77 -25.85
C TYR A 153 9.14 -6.37 -25.29
N ILE A 154 10.19 -5.55 -25.08
CA ILE A 154 10.04 -4.13 -24.73
C ILE A 154 9.19 -3.39 -25.77
N ASN A 155 9.46 -3.59 -27.07
CA ASN A 155 8.68 -2.94 -28.12
C ASN A 155 7.21 -3.37 -28.14
N THR A 156 6.95 -4.64 -27.78
CA THR A 156 5.60 -5.18 -27.62
C THR A 156 4.91 -4.50 -26.44
N ALA A 157 5.56 -4.43 -25.27
CA ALA A 157 5.04 -3.73 -24.10
C ALA A 157 4.67 -2.28 -24.39
N LYS A 158 5.56 -1.54 -25.05
CA LYS A 158 5.30 -0.15 -25.45
C LYS A 158 4.04 0.02 -26.31
N SER A 159 3.83 -0.91 -27.24
CA SER A 159 2.65 -0.87 -28.12
C SER A 159 1.39 -1.24 -27.35
N ASN A 160 1.48 -2.25 -26.49
CA ASN A 160 0.36 -2.75 -25.71
C ASN A 160 -0.10 -1.76 -24.65
N VAL A 161 0.80 -0.99 -24.03
CA VAL A 161 0.44 0.06 -23.06
C VAL A 161 -0.50 1.09 -23.70
N ALA A 162 -0.22 1.51 -24.93
CA ALA A 162 -1.11 2.40 -25.68
C ALA A 162 -2.45 1.74 -26.03
N GLU A 163 -2.44 0.46 -26.38
CA GLU A 163 -3.66 -0.30 -26.66
C GLU A 163 -4.52 -0.51 -25.40
N ILE A 164 -3.91 -0.75 -24.24
CA ILE A 164 -4.59 -0.86 -22.94
C ILE A 164 -5.35 0.44 -22.64
N GLU A 165 -4.69 1.60 -22.74
CA GLU A 165 -5.35 2.91 -22.58
C GLU A 165 -6.52 3.05 -23.57
N ALA A 166 -6.29 2.76 -24.84
CA ALA A 166 -7.30 2.91 -25.88
C ALA A 166 -8.54 2.04 -25.62
N GLN A 167 -8.37 0.79 -25.20
CA GLN A 167 -9.48 -0.11 -24.89
C GLN A 167 -10.24 0.31 -23.63
N ILE A 168 -9.54 0.75 -22.58
CA ILE A 168 -10.17 1.27 -21.37
C ILE A 168 -11.08 2.45 -21.70
N PHE A 169 -10.55 3.48 -22.38
CA PHE A 169 -11.34 4.66 -22.73
C PHE A 169 -12.39 4.43 -23.82
N ALA A 170 -12.29 3.35 -24.60
CA ALA A 170 -13.35 2.95 -25.53
C ALA A 170 -14.56 2.35 -24.80
N LEU A 171 -14.33 1.65 -23.69
CA LEU A 171 -15.37 1.05 -22.85
C LEU A 171 -15.94 2.06 -21.84
N ASN A 172 -15.07 2.89 -21.27
CA ASN A 172 -15.43 3.87 -20.25
C ASN A 172 -14.70 5.21 -20.50
N PRO A 173 -15.32 6.15 -21.23
CA PRO A 173 -14.70 7.42 -21.58
C PRO A 173 -14.46 8.37 -20.39
N ASP A 174 -15.18 8.18 -19.29
CA ASP A 174 -15.21 9.11 -18.13
C ASP A 174 -14.37 8.60 -16.94
N VAL A 175 -13.76 7.41 -17.05
CA VAL A 175 -12.96 6.80 -15.99
C VAL A 175 -11.72 7.60 -15.64
N THR A 176 -11.34 7.61 -14.36
CA THR A 176 -9.99 8.02 -13.95
C THR A 176 -9.05 6.83 -14.08
N LEU A 177 -8.29 6.77 -15.17
CA LEU A 177 -7.22 5.78 -15.35
C LEU A 177 -5.90 6.29 -14.76
N VAL A 178 -5.30 5.53 -13.84
CA VAL A 178 -3.95 5.74 -13.33
C VAL A 178 -3.03 4.62 -13.81
N MET A 179 -1.98 4.98 -14.54
CA MET A 179 -0.93 4.07 -15.01
C MET A 179 0.34 4.30 -14.20
N GLN A 180 0.90 3.25 -13.61
CA GLN A 180 2.14 3.33 -12.82
C GLN A 180 3.37 3.13 -13.72
N THR A 181 4.41 3.95 -13.53
CA THR A 181 5.72 3.67 -14.13
C THR A 181 6.44 2.53 -13.41
N ILE A 182 7.29 1.82 -14.15
CA ILE A 182 8.02 0.64 -13.66
C ILE A 182 9.31 1.10 -12.98
N TYR A 183 9.45 0.81 -11.68
CA TYR A 183 10.70 1.06 -10.93
C TYR A 183 11.84 0.13 -11.39
N ASN A 184 13.06 0.42 -10.93
CA ASN A 184 14.21 -0.44 -11.18
C ASN A 184 14.30 -1.57 -10.13
N PRO A 185 13.98 -2.83 -10.47
CA PRO A 185 13.86 -3.92 -9.47
C PRO A 185 15.21 -4.44 -8.93
N VAL A 186 16.33 -3.93 -9.42
CA VAL A 186 17.68 -4.40 -9.06
C VAL A 186 18.52 -3.30 -8.40
N GLU A 187 17.86 -2.36 -7.76
CA GLU A 187 18.54 -1.29 -7.04
C GLU A 187 18.90 -1.74 -5.62
N TYR A 188 20.20 -1.81 -5.36
CA TYR A 188 20.80 -2.12 -4.06
C TYR A 188 21.44 -0.86 -3.46
N ASP A 189 21.64 -0.86 -2.14
CA ASP A 189 22.42 0.16 -1.43
C ASP A 189 23.84 0.27 -2.02
N GLU A 190 24.10 1.36 -2.73
CA GLU A 190 25.38 1.59 -3.41
C GLU A 190 26.56 1.61 -2.43
N SER A 191 26.34 2.01 -1.17
CA SER A 191 27.40 2.05 -0.16
C SER A 191 27.99 0.66 0.14
N THR A 192 27.20 -0.39 -0.10
CA THR A 192 27.62 -1.79 0.06
C THR A 192 28.36 -2.35 -1.16
N ILE A 193 28.29 -1.65 -2.31
CA ILE A 193 28.81 -2.12 -3.59
C ILE A 193 30.03 -1.33 -4.05
N ILE A 194 30.11 -0.04 -3.76
CA ILE A 194 31.24 0.83 -4.15
C ILE A 194 32.55 0.29 -3.59
N GLY A 195 33.58 0.18 -4.45
CA GLY A 195 34.90 -0.32 -4.10
C GLY A 195 35.02 -1.83 -3.97
N THR A 196 33.93 -2.58 -4.18
CA THR A 196 33.95 -4.04 -4.23
C THR A 196 34.32 -4.54 -5.64
N GLU A 197 34.70 -5.81 -5.75
CA GLU A 197 34.93 -6.46 -7.05
C GLU A 197 33.65 -6.56 -7.92
N PHE A 198 32.47 -6.39 -7.31
CA PHE A 198 31.17 -6.46 -7.97
C PHE A 198 30.68 -5.12 -8.53
N GLU A 199 31.34 -3.99 -8.21
CA GLU A 199 30.87 -2.66 -8.59
C GLU A 199 30.63 -2.52 -10.10
N SER A 200 31.56 -3.04 -10.92
CA SER A 200 31.48 -2.90 -12.38
C SER A 200 30.35 -3.73 -12.99
N SER A 201 30.17 -4.99 -12.55
CA SER A 201 29.11 -5.87 -13.03
C SER A 201 27.74 -5.39 -12.55
N TYR A 202 27.63 -4.95 -11.30
CA TYR A 202 26.42 -4.32 -10.76
C TYR A 202 26.03 -3.08 -11.55
N ASN A 203 26.96 -2.13 -11.75
CA ASN A 203 26.65 -0.89 -12.49
C ASN A 203 26.21 -1.18 -13.93
N LEU A 204 26.78 -2.20 -14.58
CA LEU A 204 26.35 -2.60 -15.91
C LEU A 204 24.92 -3.16 -15.89
N LEU A 205 24.60 -4.05 -14.94
CA LEU A 205 23.27 -4.62 -14.76
C LEU A 205 22.23 -3.56 -14.41
N LYS A 206 22.49 -2.75 -13.38
CA LYS A 206 21.63 -1.64 -12.94
C LYS A 206 21.32 -0.69 -14.10
N ASN A 207 22.34 -0.27 -14.84
CA ASN A 207 22.13 0.61 -16.00
C ASN A 207 21.35 -0.06 -17.13
N TYR A 208 21.60 -1.35 -17.40
CA TYR A 208 20.85 -2.08 -18.42
C TYR A 208 19.36 -2.18 -18.06
N VAL A 209 19.04 -2.56 -16.81
CA VAL A 209 17.66 -2.69 -16.34
C VAL A 209 16.99 -1.33 -16.33
N ARG A 210 17.60 -0.30 -15.72
CA ARG A 210 17.09 1.08 -15.71
C ARG A 210 16.80 1.62 -17.10
N ASN A 211 17.72 1.45 -18.05
CA ASN A 211 17.49 1.92 -19.42
C ASN A 211 16.36 1.14 -20.11
N SER A 212 16.22 -0.16 -19.80
CA SER A 212 15.18 -1.00 -20.39
C SER A 212 13.80 -0.69 -19.82
N THR A 213 13.69 -0.49 -18.50
CA THR A 213 12.45 -0.04 -17.84
C THR A 213 12.06 1.35 -18.32
N ASN A 214 13.02 2.28 -18.43
CA ASN A 214 12.77 3.63 -18.95
C ASN A 214 12.17 3.63 -20.37
N MET A 215 12.54 2.68 -21.23
CA MET A 215 11.93 2.61 -22.56
C MET A 215 10.45 2.25 -22.55
N ILE A 216 9.98 1.49 -21.55
CA ILE A 216 8.57 1.20 -21.34
C ILE A 216 7.91 2.40 -20.65
N ASN A 217 8.56 2.98 -19.63
CA ASN A 217 8.07 4.16 -18.94
C ASN A 217 7.88 5.36 -19.88
N ASP A 218 8.75 5.54 -20.88
CA ASP A 218 8.56 6.57 -21.91
C ASP A 218 7.27 6.37 -22.71
N ALA A 219 6.85 5.11 -22.93
CA ALA A 219 5.56 4.83 -23.57
C ALA A 219 4.38 5.07 -22.61
N ILE A 220 4.53 4.72 -21.33
CA ILE A 220 3.54 5.02 -20.28
C ILE A 220 3.34 6.54 -20.15
N ARG A 221 4.43 7.32 -20.11
CA ARG A 221 4.41 8.79 -20.05
C ARG A 221 3.86 9.45 -21.31
N ALA A 222 3.85 8.74 -22.43
CA ALA A 222 3.32 9.22 -23.70
C ALA A 222 1.81 8.99 -23.86
N LEU A 223 1.17 8.30 -22.91
CA LEU A 223 -0.28 8.15 -22.88
C LEU A 223 -0.95 9.53 -22.74
N GLU A 224 -2.04 9.75 -23.48
CA GLU A 224 -2.62 11.09 -23.63
C GLU A 224 -3.69 11.39 -22.58
N LYS A 225 -4.36 10.37 -22.05
CA LYS A 225 -5.55 10.50 -21.20
C LYS A 225 -5.34 9.95 -19.80
N ALA A 226 -4.52 8.92 -19.66
CA ALA A 226 -4.17 8.35 -18.37
C ALA A 226 -3.41 9.36 -17.49
N LYS A 227 -3.68 9.32 -16.19
CA LYS A 227 -2.82 9.96 -15.20
C LYS A 227 -1.63 9.04 -14.92
N ILE A 228 -0.43 9.60 -14.85
CA ILE A 228 0.80 8.80 -14.71
C ILE A 228 1.34 8.91 -13.29
N ALA A 229 1.31 7.80 -12.57
CA ALA A 229 1.93 7.69 -11.25
C ALA A 229 3.42 7.36 -11.41
N GLU A 230 4.28 8.33 -11.09
CA GLU A 230 5.73 8.26 -11.27
C GLU A 230 6.44 7.41 -10.19
N VAL A 231 5.99 6.16 -10.01
CA VAL A 231 6.56 5.21 -9.04
C VAL A 231 8.05 4.96 -9.32
N SER A 232 8.47 4.93 -10.59
CA SER A 232 9.88 4.78 -10.93
C SER A 232 10.77 5.88 -10.37
N LEU A 233 10.24 7.11 -10.29
CA LEU A 233 10.96 8.26 -9.75
C LEU A 233 10.92 8.24 -8.21
N ALA A 234 9.77 7.88 -7.63
CA ALA A 234 9.63 7.76 -6.17
C ALA A 234 10.61 6.73 -5.57
N PHE A 235 10.96 5.68 -6.33
CA PHE A 235 11.89 4.65 -5.86
C PHE A 235 13.36 4.97 -6.18
N GLU A 236 13.66 5.99 -7.00
CA GLU A 236 15.02 6.25 -7.48
C GLU A 236 15.96 6.71 -6.35
N GLY A 237 17.09 6.04 -6.19
CA GLY A 237 18.09 6.31 -5.15
C GLY A 237 17.84 5.56 -3.84
N ALA A 238 16.65 5.02 -3.64
CA ALA A 238 16.24 4.35 -2.39
C ALA A 238 15.50 3.02 -2.63
N GLY A 239 15.55 2.47 -3.84
CA GLY A 239 14.77 1.29 -4.22
C GLY A 239 15.01 0.07 -3.33
N TRP A 240 16.20 -0.06 -2.75
CA TRP A 240 16.56 -1.17 -1.86
C TRP A 240 15.80 -1.20 -0.51
N ILE A 241 15.19 -0.07 -0.11
CA ILE A 241 14.30 0.03 1.06
C ILE A 241 12.88 -0.42 0.68
N TYR A 242 12.46 -0.05 -0.51
CA TYR A 242 11.11 -0.26 -1.01
C TYR A 242 10.91 -1.60 -1.72
N ILE A 243 11.98 -2.32 -2.01
CA ILE A 243 11.99 -3.58 -2.74
C ILE A 243 12.66 -4.63 -1.85
N ARG A 244 12.14 -5.87 -1.88
CA ARG A 244 12.68 -7.03 -1.17
C ARG A 244 13.99 -7.57 -1.78
N VAL A 245 14.85 -6.67 -2.27
CA VAL A 245 16.02 -7.02 -3.08
C VAL A 245 17.03 -7.87 -2.30
N ARG A 246 17.10 -7.70 -0.97
CA ARG A 246 17.92 -8.51 -0.05
C ARG A 246 17.44 -9.97 0.05
N GLU A 247 16.16 -10.21 -0.20
CA GLU A 247 15.52 -11.54 -0.22
C GLU A 247 15.60 -12.19 -1.62
N GLN A 248 16.36 -11.58 -2.55
CA GLN A 248 16.37 -11.92 -3.97
C GLN A 248 15.00 -11.82 -4.63
N ASP A 249 14.16 -10.95 -4.09
CA ASP A 249 12.81 -10.69 -4.56
C ASP A 249 12.72 -9.26 -5.12
N VAL A 250 12.07 -9.15 -6.28
CA VAL A 250 11.90 -7.89 -7.03
C VAL A 250 10.63 -7.13 -6.64
N HIS A 251 9.82 -7.71 -5.76
CA HIS A 251 8.54 -7.14 -5.34
C HIS A 251 8.70 -6.12 -4.21
N PRO A 252 7.72 -5.20 -4.06
CA PRO A 252 7.78 -4.18 -3.03
C PRO A 252 7.74 -4.75 -1.60
N THR A 253 8.32 -4.01 -0.66
CA THR A 253 8.09 -4.18 0.78
C THR A 253 6.76 -3.51 1.19
N GLN A 254 6.37 -3.59 2.46
CA GLN A 254 5.23 -2.82 2.97
C GLN A 254 5.42 -1.30 2.78
N LEU A 255 6.64 -0.79 3.03
CA LEU A 255 6.97 0.61 2.74
C LEU A 255 6.90 0.91 1.24
N GLY A 256 7.34 -0.01 0.39
CA GLY A 256 7.18 0.13 -1.06
C GLY A 256 5.71 0.22 -1.48
N HIS A 257 4.83 -0.62 -0.93
CA HIS A 257 3.40 -0.55 -1.19
C HIS A 257 2.78 0.76 -0.68
N ALA A 258 3.18 1.25 0.49
CA ALA A 258 2.75 2.55 1.02
C ALA A 258 3.16 3.71 0.10
N LEU A 259 4.42 3.75 -0.35
CA LEU A 259 4.91 4.79 -1.24
C LEU A 259 4.22 4.73 -2.61
N ILE A 260 3.94 3.53 -3.15
CA ILE A 260 3.13 3.37 -4.37
C ILE A 260 1.72 3.92 -4.14
N GLY A 261 1.06 3.55 -3.04
CA GLY A 261 -0.29 4.00 -2.70
C GLY A 261 -0.38 5.52 -2.60
N ALA A 262 0.53 6.14 -1.85
CA ALA A 262 0.63 7.60 -1.71
C ALA A 262 0.90 8.28 -3.06
N THR A 263 1.78 7.72 -3.89
CA THR A 263 2.07 8.24 -5.23
C THR A 263 0.84 8.20 -6.14
N VAL A 264 0.07 7.12 -6.09
CA VAL A 264 -1.17 6.96 -6.86
C VAL A 264 -2.25 7.94 -6.37
N LEU A 265 -2.46 8.07 -5.05
CA LEU A 265 -3.40 9.04 -4.46
C LEU A 265 -3.06 10.48 -4.85
N ASN A 266 -1.80 10.89 -4.71
CA ASN A 266 -1.32 12.20 -5.12
C ASN A 266 -1.53 12.44 -6.62
N THR A 267 -1.30 11.43 -7.45
CA THR A 267 -1.55 11.48 -8.90
C THR A 267 -3.03 11.71 -9.21
N MET A 268 -3.93 11.12 -8.42
CA MET A 268 -5.38 11.35 -8.52
C MET A 268 -5.78 12.75 -8.08
N GLY A 269 -4.95 13.45 -7.32
CA GLY A 269 -5.19 14.78 -6.76
C GLY A 269 -5.65 14.75 -5.29
N ILE A 270 -5.53 13.60 -4.64
CA ILE A 270 -5.84 13.39 -3.23
C ILE A 270 -4.53 13.56 -2.47
N THR A 271 -4.40 14.63 -1.71
CA THR A 271 -3.13 15.03 -1.07
C THR A 271 -3.11 14.82 0.44
N GLU A 272 -4.26 14.52 1.01
CA GLU A 272 -4.42 14.18 2.42
C GLU A 272 -5.54 13.14 2.53
N GLY A 273 -5.44 12.33 3.57
CA GLY A 273 -6.36 11.24 3.80
C GLY A 273 -6.04 10.56 5.11
N SER A 274 -6.83 9.57 5.45
CA SER A 274 -6.73 8.93 6.75
C SER A 274 -6.94 7.45 6.59
N THR A 275 -5.84 6.71 6.53
CA THR A 275 -5.85 5.27 6.26
C THR A 275 -5.17 4.52 7.40
N LEU A 276 -5.80 3.41 7.82
CA LEU A 276 -5.18 2.48 8.75
C LEU A 276 -3.86 1.97 8.20
N ALA A 277 -3.89 1.63 6.91
CA ALA A 277 -2.81 1.00 6.20
C ALA A 277 -1.56 1.88 6.27
N MET A 278 -1.67 3.17 5.93
CA MET A 278 -0.53 4.07 5.97
C MET A 278 0.01 4.21 7.39
N ARG A 279 -0.90 4.37 8.35
CA ARG A 279 -0.50 4.56 9.72
C ARG A 279 0.28 3.38 10.29
N ARG A 280 -0.21 2.14 10.12
CA ARG A 280 0.52 0.94 10.56
C ARG A 280 1.84 0.77 9.85
N THR A 281 1.88 1.05 8.55
CA THR A 281 3.11 0.93 7.79
C THR A 281 4.17 1.92 8.29
N LEU A 282 3.79 3.16 8.62
CA LEU A 282 4.71 4.16 9.18
C LEU A 282 5.10 3.88 10.63
N ASP A 283 4.16 3.46 11.48
CA ASP A 283 4.44 3.09 12.89
C ASP A 283 5.34 1.83 12.97
N GLY A 284 5.28 0.95 11.97
CA GLY A 284 6.10 -0.25 11.86
C GLY A 284 7.51 -0.04 11.29
N ILE A 285 7.89 1.19 10.95
CA ILE A 285 9.24 1.49 10.46
C ILE A 285 10.24 1.25 11.59
N THR A 286 11.23 0.39 11.33
CA THR A 286 12.30 0.11 12.30
C THR A 286 13.24 1.32 12.45
N GLU A 287 13.96 1.43 13.57
CA GLU A 287 14.98 2.48 13.73
C GLU A 287 16.06 2.43 12.62
N GLU A 288 16.39 1.23 12.13
CA GLU A 288 17.34 1.02 11.04
C GLU A 288 16.81 1.60 9.73
N ASP A 289 15.56 1.28 9.37
CA ASP A 289 14.92 1.78 8.15
C ASP A 289 14.67 3.29 8.23
N ALA A 290 14.24 3.80 9.39
CA ALA A 290 14.03 5.23 9.62
C ALA A 290 15.31 6.06 9.44
N ALA A 291 16.48 5.49 9.75
CA ALA A 291 17.76 6.18 9.62
C ALA A 291 18.21 6.39 8.16
N VAL A 292 17.66 5.62 7.22
CA VAL A 292 18.05 5.60 5.80
C VAL A 292 16.92 6.04 4.87
N LEU A 293 15.67 6.10 5.37
CA LEU A 293 14.51 6.54 4.61
C LEU A 293 14.66 8.00 4.15
N PRO A 294 14.49 8.30 2.86
CA PRO A 294 14.49 9.68 2.38
C PRO A 294 13.36 10.50 3.01
N ALA A 295 13.70 11.68 3.54
CA ALA A 295 12.72 12.56 4.21
C ALA A 295 11.58 13.01 3.29
N ASP A 296 11.86 13.19 1.99
CA ASP A 296 10.86 13.58 1.00
C ASP A 296 9.83 12.46 0.77
N ASP A 297 10.25 11.18 0.84
CA ASP A 297 9.36 10.03 0.67
C ASP A 297 8.43 9.88 1.87
N LEU A 298 8.95 10.10 3.09
CA LEU A 298 8.12 10.15 4.30
C LEU A 298 7.09 11.29 4.19
N ALA A 299 7.51 12.47 3.72
CA ALA A 299 6.60 13.61 3.52
C ALA A 299 5.50 13.34 2.49
N VAL A 300 5.69 12.39 1.56
CA VAL A 300 4.67 11.94 0.61
C VAL A 300 3.65 11.02 1.27
N MET A 301 4.06 10.21 2.24
CA MET A 301 3.20 9.20 2.91
C MET A 301 2.46 9.74 4.13
N GLU A 302 3.12 10.55 4.96
CA GLU A 302 2.60 11.11 6.22
C GLU A 302 1.18 11.74 6.11
N PRO A 303 0.85 12.51 5.05
CA PRO A 303 -0.49 13.09 4.92
C PRO A 303 -1.64 12.08 4.87
N PHE A 304 -1.35 10.79 4.63
CA PHE A 304 -2.34 9.71 4.57
C PHE A 304 -2.39 8.85 5.84
N ALA A 305 -1.47 9.07 6.79
CA ALA A 305 -1.40 8.35 8.06
C ALA A 305 -2.42 8.88 9.09
N GLY A 306 -3.04 10.04 8.83
CA GLY A 306 -3.99 10.67 9.76
C GLY A 306 -3.31 11.21 11.02
N GLU A 307 -4.11 11.58 12.03
CA GLU A 307 -3.57 12.05 13.31
C GLU A 307 -2.86 10.92 14.07
N TYR A 308 -1.83 11.28 14.84
CA TYR A 308 -1.14 10.34 15.70
C TYR A 308 -2.09 9.77 16.75
N TYR A 309 -2.37 8.46 16.69
CA TYR A 309 -3.15 7.79 17.72
C TYR A 309 -2.23 7.07 18.72
N LEU A 310 -2.61 7.13 20.00
CA LEU A 310 -1.96 6.38 21.06
C LEU A 310 -2.61 4.98 21.10
N ARG A 311 -1.83 3.90 20.93
CA ARG A 311 -2.33 2.51 21.05
C ARG A 311 -3.02 2.35 22.40
N GLY A 312 -4.28 1.93 22.40
CA GLY A 312 -5.17 1.80 23.56
C GLY A 312 -6.06 3.01 23.87
N ASP A 313 -5.91 4.16 23.20
CA ASP A 313 -6.69 5.39 23.42
C ASP A 313 -7.85 5.51 22.41
N ALA A 314 -8.90 4.70 22.62
CA ALA A 314 -10.04 4.58 21.72
C ALA A 314 -10.84 5.88 21.51
N ASN A 315 -10.69 6.88 22.38
CA ASN A 315 -11.35 8.18 22.23
C ASN A 315 -10.42 9.35 21.91
N HIS A 316 -9.14 9.08 21.65
CA HIS A 316 -8.14 10.06 21.24
C HIS A 316 -7.98 11.23 22.23
N ASN A 317 -8.12 10.99 23.54
CA ASN A 317 -7.93 12.04 24.55
C ASN A 317 -6.49 12.14 25.09
N GLY A 318 -5.60 11.27 24.62
CA GLY A 318 -4.21 11.15 25.05
C GLY A 318 -4.00 10.34 26.32
N VAL A 319 -5.01 9.62 26.82
CA VAL A 319 -4.99 8.83 28.05
C VAL A 319 -5.61 7.46 27.80
N ILE A 320 -4.85 6.40 28.07
CA ILE A 320 -5.35 5.02 28.01
C ILE A 320 -5.99 4.67 29.35
N ASP A 321 -7.32 4.53 29.38
CA ASP A 321 -8.05 4.16 30.58
C ASP A 321 -9.22 3.17 30.35
N SER A 322 -10.01 2.92 31.39
CA SER A 322 -11.13 1.98 31.33
C SER A 322 -12.25 2.39 30.36
N VAL A 323 -12.36 3.68 30.03
CA VAL A 323 -13.32 4.21 29.04
C VAL A 323 -12.94 3.69 27.65
N ASP A 324 -11.65 3.60 27.34
CA ASP A 324 -11.19 3.10 26.05
C ASP A 324 -11.53 1.64 25.85
N ALA A 325 -11.38 0.82 26.89
CA ALA A 325 -11.81 -0.57 26.84
C ALA A 325 -13.34 -0.73 26.69
N ILE A 326 -14.12 0.20 27.23
CA ILE A 326 -15.59 0.21 27.03
C ILE A 326 -15.91 0.55 25.58
N LEU A 327 -15.23 1.54 25.00
CA LEU A 327 -15.40 1.93 23.60
C LEU A 327 -14.97 0.80 22.66
N ALA A 328 -13.87 0.11 22.98
CA ALA A 328 -13.43 -1.10 22.32
C ALA A 328 -14.54 -2.16 22.21
N LEU A 329 -15.18 -2.46 23.33
CA LEU A 329 -16.30 -3.40 23.37
C LEU A 329 -17.54 -2.89 22.61
N GLN A 330 -17.81 -1.59 22.65
CA GLN A 330 -18.92 -0.99 21.92
C GLN A 330 -18.69 -1.08 20.41
N GLN A 331 -17.47 -0.86 19.95
CA GLN A 331 -17.09 -0.93 18.55
C GLN A 331 -17.07 -2.38 18.06
N TYR A 332 -16.55 -3.32 18.85
CA TYR A 332 -16.67 -4.76 18.59
C TYR A 332 -18.14 -5.18 18.44
N ASN A 333 -19.00 -4.80 19.39
CA ASN A 333 -20.42 -5.13 19.32
C ASN A 333 -21.09 -4.51 18.10
N SER A 334 -20.71 -3.29 17.70
CA SER A 334 -21.25 -2.64 16.51
C SER A 334 -20.83 -3.37 15.24
N ALA A 335 -19.55 -3.75 15.12
CA ALA A 335 -19.02 -4.53 14.00
C ALA A 335 -19.71 -5.91 13.86
N VAL A 336 -19.99 -6.58 14.98
CA VAL A 336 -20.67 -7.88 15.01
C VAL A 336 -22.17 -7.77 14.74
N LEU A 337 -22.83 -6.70 15.20
CA LEU A 337 -24.30 -6.53 15.10
C LEU A 337 -24.76 -5.88 13.79
N MET A 338 -23.94 -5.04 13.16
CA MET A 338 -24.33 -4.28 11.96
C MET A 338 -23.88 -4.90 10.64
N GLY A 339 -23.07 -5.98 10.68
CA GLY A 339 -22.59 -6.67 9.49
C GLY A 339 -21.56 -5.84 8.73
N GLN A 340 -20.27 -6.02 9.07
CA GLN A 340 -19.05 -5.71 8.30
C GLN A 340 -18.90 -4.36 7.54
N GLY A 341 -19.82 -3.39 7.63
CA GLY A 341 -19.77 -2.14 6.86
C GLY A 341 -19.71 -0.84 7.66
N ASP A 342 -20.28 -0.78 8.87
CA ASP A 342 -20.40 0.47 9.62
C ASP A 342 -19.51 0.47 10.87
N VAL A 343 -18.21 0.67 10.66
CA VAL A 343 -17.31 1.08 11.73
C VAL A 343 -17.60 2.57 12.02
N LEU A 344 -18.04 2.90 13.23
CA LEU A 344 -18.46 4.27 13.62
C LEU A 344 -17.32 5.31 13.53
N ASP A 345 -16.08 4.85 13.65
CA ASP A 345 -14.86 5.64 13.49
C ASP A 345 -13.69 4.71 13.11
N PRO A 346 -13.15 4.77 11.88
CA PRO A 346 -11.98 4.01 11.49
C PRO A 346 -10.81 4.21 12.46
N PHE A 347 -10.64 5.40 13.03
CA PHE A 347 -9.52 5.72 13.92
C PHE A 347 -9.64 5.10 15.31
N GLY A 348 -10.84 5.10 15.89
CA GLY A 348 -11.12 4.39 17.12
C GLY A 348 -10.70 2.92 17.05
N VAL A 349 -10.94 2.23 15.92
CA VAL A 349 -10.52 0.82 15.74
C VAL A 349 -9.01 0.64 15.88
N PHE A 350 -8.20 1.63 15.50
CA PHE A 350 -6.73 1.49 15.50
C PHE A 350 -6.16 1.60 16.90
N ALA A 351 -6.66 2.55 17.67
CA ALA A 351 -6.35 2.60 19.09
C ALA A 351 -6.90 1.38 19.82
N ILE A 352 -7.93 0.72 19.30
CA ILE A 352 -8.50 -0.47 19.91
C ILE A 352 -7.75 -1.76 19.56
N ASP A 353 -7.33 -2.00 18.32
CA ASP A 353 -6.57 -3.21 17.93
C ASP A 353 -5.18 -3.18 18.57
N VAL A 354 -5.14 -3.54 19.84
CA VAL A 354 -3.98 -3.40 20.71
C VAL A 354 -3.13 -4.66 20.69
N ASP A 355 -3.48 -5.71 19.97
CA ASP A 355 -2.57 -6.83 19.67
C ASP A 355 -2.01 -6.79 18.23
N GLN A 356 -2.51 -5.84 17.42
CA GLN A 356 -2.10 -5.54 16.05
C GLN A 356 -2.34 -6.71 15.07
N ASN A 357 -3.28 -7.60 15.38
CA ASN A 357 -3.59 -8.75 14.53
C ASN A 357 -4.50 -8.40 13.33
N GLY A 358 -5.02 -7.16 13.27
CA GLY A 358 -5.90 -6.69 12.18
C GLY A 358 -7.37 -7.02 12.36
N VAL A 359 -7.76 -7.61 13.49
CA VAL A 359 -9.10 -8.08 13.81
C VAL A 359 -9.55 -7.47 15.13
N LEU A 360 -10.63 -6.69 15.08
CA LEU A 360 -11.23 -6.14 16.29
C LEU A 360 -11.95 -7.25 17.08
N GLU A 361 -11.47 -7.54 18.27
CA GLU A 361 -11.97 -8.61 19.13
C GLU A 361 -12.19 -8.15 20.58
N THR A 362 -12.86 -8.99 21.38
CA THR A 362 -12.97 -8.69 22.83
C THR A 362 -11.63 -8.77 23.56
N VAL A 363 -10.63 -9.43 22.98
CA VAL A 363 -9.28 -9.54 23.57
C VAL A 363 -8.56 -8.20 23.59
N ASP A 364 -8.84 -7.32 22.63
CA ASP A 364 -8.33 -5.96 22.58
C ASP A 364 -8.76 -5.13 23.79
N ALA A 365 -10.06 -5.14 24.08
CA ALA A 365 -10.60 -4.45 25.25
C ALA A 365 -9.99 -4.97 26.56
N VAL A 366 -9.69 -6.27 26.61
CA VAL A 366 -8.99 -6.88 27.76
C VAL A 366 -7.56 -6.39 27.83
N GLY A 367 -6.85 -6.32 26.69
CA GLY A 367 -5.49 -5.77 26.60
C GLY A 367 -5.41 -4.33 27.10
N ILE A 368 -6.34 -3.47 26.67
CA ILE A 368 -6.44 -2.08 27.13
C ILE A 368 -6.61 -2.01 28.65
N LEU A 369 -7.51 -2.83 29.23
CA LEU A 369 -7.68 -2.88 30.69
C LEU A 369 -6.44 -3.39 31.42
N GLN A 370 -5.73 -4.37 30.84
CA GLN A 370 -4.51 -4.90 31.42
C GLN A 370 -3.39 -3.86 31.40
N PHE A 371 -3.19 -3.19 30.26
CA PHE A 371 -2.27 -2.08 30.12
C PHE A 371 -2.59 -0.97 31.12
N TYR A 372 -3.82 -0.44 31.11
CA TYR A 372 -4.26 0.62 32.01
C TYR A 372 -4.01 0.26 33.48
N ASN A 373 -4.34 -0.97 33.88
CA ASN A 373 -4.18 -1.41 35.26
C ASN A 373 -2.68 -1.49 35.65
N ARG A 374 -1.85 -2.06 34.78
CA ARG A 374 -0.43 -2.19 35.02
C ARG A 374 0.25 -0.82 35.01
N HIS A 375 0.02 -0.02 33.99
CA HIS A 375 0.56 1.34 33.84
C HIS A 375 0.17 2.26 35.01
N SER A 376 -1.11 2.24 35.42
CA SER A 376 -1.62 3.18 36.43
C SER A 376 -1.34 2.76 37.87
N PHE A 377 -1.22 1.46 38.15
CA PHE A 377 -1.20 0.94 39.52
C PHE A 377 0.00 0.05 39.86
N VAL A 378 0.74 -0.43 38.86
CA VAL A 378 1.85 -1.37 39.06
C VAL A 378 3.18 -0.74 38.67
N ASP A 379 3.31 -0.33 37.40
CA ASP A 379 4.54 0.18 36.82
C ASP A 379 4.23 1.25 35.77
N PRO A 380 4.53 2.53 36.02
CA PRO A 380 4.28 3.62 35.06
C PRO A 380 5.13 3.52 33.79
N ASP A 381 6.15 2.67 33.74
CA ASP A 381 6.96 2.42 32.54
C ASP A 381 6.45 1.21 31.73
N THR A 382 5.25 0.69 32.04
CA THR A 382 4.61 -0.41 31.29
C THR A 382 4.50 -0.09 29.81
N ASP A 383 4.93 -1.04 28.97
CA ASP A 383 4.78 -1.01 27.51
C ASP A 383 3.84 -2.13 27.03
N TRP A 384 3.37 -2.06 25.78
CA TRP A 384 2.53 -3.07 25.16
C TRP A 384 3.21 -4.44 25.08
N ASP A 385 4.53 -4.50 25.00
CA ASP A 385 5.31 -5.75 25.04
C ASP A 385 5.20 -6.46 26.41
N ASP A 386 4.88 -5.75 27.50
CA ASP A 386 4.58 -6.37 28.80
C ASP A 386 3.22 -7.08 28.82
N ILE A 387 2.32 -6.68 27.92
CA ILE A 387 0.95 -7.21 27.79
C ILE A 387 0.91 -8.31 26.72
N TYR A 388 1.56 -8.05 25.58
CA TYR A 388 1.67 -8.92 24.42
C TYR A 388 3.15 -9.21 24.10
N PRO A 389 3.80 -10.09 24.87
CA PRO A 389 5.18 -10.47 24.60
C PRO A 389 5.27 -11.22 23.25
N ALA A 390 6.26 -10.84 22.44
CA ALA A 390 6.54 -11.39 21.12
C ALA A 390 6.77 -12.92 21.09
#